data_AF-A0A6F8UUE3-F1
#
_entry.id   AF-A0A6F8UUE3-F1
#
_cell.length_a   1.000
_cell.length_b   1.000
_cell.length_c   1.000
_cell.angle_alpha   90.00
_cell.angle_beta   90.00
_cell.angle_gamma   90.00
#
_symmetry.space_group_name_H-M   'P 1'
#
loop_
_entity.id
_entity.type
_entity.pdbx_description
1 polymer ?
#
loop_
_entity_poly.entity_id
_entity_poly.type
_entity_poly.pdbx_seq_one_letter_code
_entity_poly.pdbx_strand_id
1 'polypeptide(L)'
;MKTMNTGDDTARDEARPSAEHLARYARSYRMTTDQPERFYWLWQEAMAHALLLEQQAEASFVELGGMTALQLAEGARSTARLFAFLLAEAPARETGHLEAKIMAYEAMAFDEEEIRRTRTSWMVEAEMQQDARELGISLNKVAVEPGGSPSRH
;
A
#
# COMPACT_ATOMS: atom_id res chain seq x y z
N MET A 1 -44.51 20.75 -43.66
CA MET A 1 -44.00 19.40 -43.33
C MET A 1 -42.54 19.58 -42.94
N LYS A 2 -42.25 19.61 -41.64
CA LYS A 2 -40.92 19.93 -41.09
C LYS A 2 -40.27 18.61 -40.71
N THR A 3 -39.17 18.28 -41.39
CA THR A 3 -38.37 17.07 -41.17
C THR A 3 -37.82 17.06 -39.75
N MET A 4 -38.13 16.00 -39.00
CA MET A 4 -37.48 15.70 -37.73
C MET A 4 -36.05 15.26 -38.02
N ASN A 5 -35.09 16.02 -37.51
CA ASN A 5 -33.69 15.62 -37.52
C ASN A 5 -33.49 14.69 -36.32
N THR A 6 -33.63 13.38 -36.54
CA THR A 6 -33.13 12.35 -35.62
C THR A 6 -31.60 12.37 -35.71
N GLY A 7 -31.01 13.29 -34.97
CA GLY A 7 -29.58 13.36 -34.72
C GLY A 7 -29.18 12.31 -33.70
N ASP A 8 -28.81 11.16 -34.24
CA ASP A 8 -27.86 10.17 -33.74
C ASP A 8 -26.95 10.66 -32.57
N ASP A 9 -27.30 10.31 -31.33
CA ASP A 9 -26.43 10.41 -30.15
C ASP A 9 -26.20 9.02 -29.53
N THR A 10 -26.36 7.97 -30.33
CA THR A 10 -26.19 6.56 -29.92
C THR A 10 -24.72 6.22 -29.63
N ALA A 11 -23.79 6.89 -30.32
CA ALA A 11 -22.34 6.74 -30.11
C ALA A 11 -21.85 7.30 -28.76
N ARG A 12 -22.65 8.09 -28.03
CA ARG A 12 -22.30 8.60 -26.69
C ARG A 12 -22.76 7.70 -25.53
N ASP A 13 -23.60 6.70 -25.80
CA ASP A 13 -24.26 5.92 -24.74
C ASP A 13 -23.49 4.64 -24.39
N GLU A 14 -22.91 3.95 -25.38
CA GLU A 14 -22.16 2.70 -25.16
C GLU A 14 -20.83 2.90 -24.39
N ALA A 15 -20.26 4.10 -24.41
CA ALA A 15 -19.03 4.43 -23.68
C ALA A 15 -19.26 4.77 -22.19
N ARG A 16 -20.51 4.86 -21.75
CA ARG A 16 -20.81 5.18 -20.34
C ARG A 16 -20.59 3.96 -19.45
N PRO A 17 -20.11 4.15 -18.20
CA PRO A 17 -20.02 3.05 -17.26
C PRO A 17 -21.40 2.40 -17.05
N SER A 18 -21.44 1.08 -17.16
CA SER A 18 -22.62 0.30 -16.77
C SER A 18 -22.88 0.42 -15.26
N ALA A 19 -24.08 0.05 -14.82
CA ALA A 19 -24.39 -0.04 -13.40
C ALA A 19 -23.41 -0.96 -12.64
N GLU A 20 -22.92 -2.02 -13.29
CA GLU A 20 -21.92 -2.92 -12.69
C GLU A 20 -20.56 -2.23 -12.51
N HIS A 21 -20.12 -1.46 -13.51
CA HIS A 21 -18.89 -0.65 -13.41
C HIS A 21 -19.01 0.36 -12.26
N LEU A 22 -20.11 1.10 -12.18
CA LEU A 22 -20.34 2.07 -11.11
C LEU A 22 -20.37 1.40 -9.73
N ALA A 23 -21.01 0.23 -9.60
CA ALA A 23 -21.02 -0.53 -8.36
C ALA A 23 -19.62 -1.01 -7.96
N ARG A 24 -18.78 -1.40 -8.94
CA ARG A 24 -17.38 -1.76 -8.71
C ARG A 24 -16.58 -0.58 -8.21
N TYR A 25 -16.70 0.59 -8.86
CA TYR A 25 -15.99 1.80 -8.45
C TYR A 25 -16.44 2.28 -7.06
N ALA A 26 -17.73 2.19 -6.74
CA ALA A 26 -18.22 2.51 -5.40
C ALA A 26 -17.68 1.57 -4.31
N ARG A 27 -17.42 0.29 -4.63
CA ARG A 27 -16.72 -0.62 -3.71
C ARG A 27 -15.25 -0.24 -3.59
N SER A 28 -14.55 -0.02 -4.70
CA SER A 28 -13.15 0.38 -4.70
C SER A 28 -12.91 1.67 -3.93
N TYR A 29 -13.72 2.71 -4.16
CA TYR A 29 -13.61 4.00 -3.47
C TYR A 29 -13.72 3.85 -1.96
N ARG A 30 -14.75 3.18 -1.46
CA ARG A 30 -14.93 2.94 -0.01
C ARG A 30 -13.74 2.17 0.58
N MET A 31 -13.26 1.18 -0.16
CA MET A 31 -12.13 0.36 0.21
C MET A 31 -10.80 1.12 0.27
N THR A 32 -10.59 2.10 -0.62
CA THR A 32 -9.32 2.85 -0.71
C THR A 32 -9.34 4.14 0.10
N THR A 33 -10.51 4.68 0.43
CA THR A 33 -10.62 6.05 0.95
C THR A 33 -11.26 6.11 2.34
N ASP A 34 -12.23 5.24 2.66
CA ASP A 34 -12.96 5.33 3.94
C ASP A 34 -12.33 4.46 5.03
N GLN A 35 -11.49 3.49 4.67
CA GLN A 35 -10.85 2.56 5.60
C GLN A 35 -9.37 2.33 5.26
N PRO A 36 -8.54 3.38 5.14
CA PRO A 36 -7.12 3.22 4.79
C PRO A 36 -6.35 2.38 5.81
N GLU A 37 -6.76 2.42 7.08
CA GLU A 37 -6.17 1.67 8.19
C GLU A 37 -6.15 0.16 7.94
N ARG A 38 -7.09 -0.38 7.16
CA ARG A 38 -7.09 -1.81 6.80
C ARG A 38 -5.80 -2.21 6.09
N PHE A 39 -5.22 -1.33 5.28
CA PHE A 39 -4.00 -1.62 4.54
C PHE A 39 -2.79 -1.66 5.47
N TYR A 40 -2.82 -0.89 6.56
CA TYR A 40 -1.82 -1.01 7.60
C TYR A 40 -1.87 -2.39 8.27
N TRP A 41 -3.06 -2.87 8.65
CA TRP A 41 -3.22 -4.21 9.22
C TRP A 41 -2.77 -5.32 8.27
N LEU A 42 -3.17 -5.25 7.00
CA LEU A 42 -2.76 -6.21 5.97
C LEU A 42 -1.25 -6.16 5.68
N TRP A 43 -0.66 -4.98 5.74
CA TRP A 43 0.79 -4.82 5.65
C TRP A 43 1.50 -5.49 6.84
N GLN A 44 1.05 -5.25 8.07
CA GLN A 44 1.61 -5.88 9.27
C GLN A 44 1.51 -7.41 9.22
N GLU A 45 0.36 -7.94 8.82
CA GLU A 45 0.14 -9.38 8.66
C GLU A 45 1.12 -9.98 7.64
N ALA A 46 1.22 -9.37 6.45
CA ALA A 46 2.12 -9.84 5.40
C ALA A 46 3.61 -9.78 5.83
N MET A 47 4.01 -8.72 6.54
CA MET A 47 5.36 -8.61 7.09
C MET A 47 5.64 -9.66 8.16
N ALA A 48 4.69 -9.91 9.07
CA ALA A 48 4.83 -10.96 10.08
C ALA A 48 4.98 -12.34 9.44
N HIS A 49 4.18 -12.64 8.41
CA HIS A 49 4.30 -13.88 7.65
C HIS A 49 5.65 -14.01 6.93
N ALA A 50 6.16 -12.94 6.32
CA ALA A 50 7.47 -12.95 5.70
C ALA A 50 8.58 -13.32 6.70
N LEU A 51 8.58 -12.68 7.88
CA LEU A 51 9.57 -12.94 8.93
C LEU A 51 9.48 -14.38 9.47
N LEU A 52 8.27 -14.92 9.62
CA LEU A 52 8.07 -16.31 10.05
C LEU A 52 8.57 -17.31 8.99
N LEU A 53 8.32 -17.04 7.72
CA LEU A 53 8.79 -17.88 6.61
C LEU A 53 10.32 -17.84 6.47
N GLU A 54 10.93 -16.68 6.66
CA GLU A 54 12.40 -16.51 6.64
C GLU A 54 13.09 -17.34 7.73
N GLN A 55 12.47 -17.50 8.91
CA GLN A 55 13.01 -18.34 10.00
C GLN A 55 13.03 -19.84 9.65
N GLN A 56 12.24 -20.28 8.68
CA GLN A 56 12.15 -21.66 8.24
C GLN A 56 12.56 -21.82 6.77
N ALA A 57 13.58 -21.08 6.33
CA ALA A 57 13.98 -20.94 4.93
C ALA A 57 14.12 -22.26 4.13
N GLU A 58 14.51 -23.35 4.79
CA GLU A 58 14.71 -24.67 4.19
C GLU A 58 13.42 -25.49 4.00
N ALA A 59 12.31 -25.08 4.63
CA ALA A 59 11.04 -25.76 4.47
C ALA A 59 10.54 -25.65 3.02
N SER A 60 9.95 -26.74 2.51
CA SER A 60 9.36 -26.81 1.17
C SER A 60 7.88 -27.21 1.27
N PHE A 61 7.05 -26.59 0.45
CA PHE A 61 5.61 -26.75 0.44
C PHE A 61 5.19 -27.45 -0.87
N VAL A 62 5.05 -28.77 -0.81
CA VAL A 62 4.79 -29.62 -2.00
C VAL A 62 3.45 -29.26 -2.65
N GLU A 63 2.45 -28.96 -1.84
CA GLU A 63 1.10 -28.58 -2.27
C GLU A 63 1.10 -27.26 -3.04
N LEU A 64 2.13 -26.42 -2.85
CA LEU A 64 2.31 -25.13 -3.52
C LEU A 64 3.32 -25.22 -4.68
N GLY A 65 3.43 -26.39 -5.31
CA GLY A 65 4.34 -26.62 -6.42
C GLY A 65 5.82 -26.74 -5.99
N GLY A 66 6.07 -27.11 -4.73
CA GLY A 66 7.42 -27.30 -4.19
C GLY A 66 8.15 -26.01 -3.84
N MET A 67 7.43 -24.88 -3.73
CA MET A 67 8.02 -23.61 -3.33
C MET A 67 8.70 -23.71 -1.96
N THR A 68 9.84 -23.06 -1.82
CA THR A 68 10.53 -22.95 -0.52
C THR A 68 9.89 -21.86 0.34
N ALA A 69 10.09 -21.94 1.65
CA ALA A 69 9.67 -20.88 2.56
C ALA A 69 10.28 -19.53 2.19
N LEU A 70 11.51 -19.51 1.70
CA LEU A 70 12.16 -18.27 1.25
C LEU A 70 11.47 -17.64 0.03
N GLN A 71 11.00 -18.47 -0.92
CA GLN A 71 10.23 -17.97 -2.06
C GLN A 71 8.87 -17.41 -1.63
N LEU A 72 8.20 -18.10 -0.69
CA LEU A 72 6.94 -17.62 -0.13
C LEU A 72 7.14 -16.35 0.71
N ALA A 73 8.27 -16.22 1.42
CA ALA A 73 8.62 -15.02 2.17
C ALA A 73 8.77 -13.80 1.25
N GLU A 74 9.43 -13.95 0.09
CA GLU A 74 9.51 -12.88 -0.89
C GLU A 74 8.13 -12.51 -1.48
N GLY A 75 7.24 -13.50 -1.64
CA GLY A 75 5.84 -13.27 -2.00
C GLY A 75 5.08 -12.48 -0.93
N ALA A 76 5.29 -12.81 0.35
CA ALA A 76 4.72 -12.08 1.48
C ALA A 76 5.27 -10.64 1.56
N ARG A 77 6.58 -10.43 1.37
CA ARG A 77 7.19 -9.09 1.27
C ARG A 77 6.62 -8.30 0.10
N SER A 78 6.46 -8.91 -1.07
CA SER A 78 5.85 -8.26 -2.24
C SER A 78 4.40 -7.83 -1.96
N THR A 79 3.65 -8.64 -1.21
CA THR A 79 2.29 -8.32 -0.77
C THR A 79 2.28 -7.19 0.26
N ALA A 80 3.21 -7.20 1.22
CA ALA A 80 3.40 -6.10 2.14
C ALA A 80 3.70 -4.79 1.38
N ARG A 81 4.63 -4.78 0.43
CA ARG A 81 4.93 -3.61 -0.42
C ARG A 81 3.68 -3.06 -1.11
N LEU A 82 2.83 -3.94 -1.64
CA LEU A 82 1.56 -3.53 -2.27
C LEU A 82 0.64 -2.83 -1.26
N PHE A 83 0.49 -3.37 -0.05
CA PHE A 83 -0.34 -2.75 0.97
C PHE A 83 0.25 -1.46 1.54
N ALA A 84 1.58 -1.36 1.69
CA ALA A 84 2.24 -0.11 2.04
C ALA A 84 2.00 0.97 0.97
N PHE A 85 2.04 0.60 -0.32
CA PHE A 85 1.71 1.51 -1.41
C PHE A 85 0.24 1.94 -1.36
N LEU A 86 -0.71 1.02 -1.16
CA LEU A 86 -2.14 1.35 -1.05
C LEU A 86 -2.46 2.20 0.19
N LEU A 87 -1.74 1.98 1.29
CA LEU A 87 -1.81 2.83 2.48
C LEU A 87 -1.31 4.23 2.14
N ALA A 88 -0.17 4.36 1.46
CA ALA A 88 0.41 5.64 1.05
C ALA A 88 -0.47 6.42 0.06
N GLU A 89 -1.13 5.74 -0.88
CA GLU A 89 -1.99 6.35 -1.88
C GLU A 89 -3.21 7.08 -1.28
N ALA A 90 -3.72 6.62 -0.14
CA ALA A 90 -4.89 7.22 0.51
C ALA A 90 -4.50 8.43 1.36
N PRO A 91 -4.94 9.67 1.06
CA PRO A 91 -4.54 10.84 1.84
C PRO A 91 -4.87 10.72 3.33
N ALA A 92 -3.97 11.17 4.20
CA ALA A 92 -4.21 11.21 5.62
C ALA A 92 -5.22 12.31 5.96
N ARG A 93 -6.34 11.94 6.57
CA ARG A 93 -7.39 12.90 7.01
C ARG A 93 -7.26 13.28 8.48
N GLU A 94 -6.52 12.46 9.23
CA GLU A 94 -6.29 12.61 10.65
C GLU A 94 -4.92 12.03 11.02
N THR A 95 -4.43 12.37 12.21
CA THR A 95 -3.08 12.00 12.65
C THR A 95 -2.85 10.49 12.68
N GLY A 96 -3.86 9.69 13.04
CA GLY A 96 -3.73 8.22 13.07
C GLY A 96 -3.41 7.61 11.70
N HIS A 97 -3.94 8.19 10.61
CA HIS A 97 -3.58 7.76 9.26
C HIS A 97 -2.10 8.05 8.94
N LEU A 98 -1.61 9.23 9.33
CA LEU A 98 -0.21 9.61 9.13
C LEU A 98 0.72 8.73 9.97
N GLU A 99 0.35 8.42 11.21
CA GLU A 99 1.11 7.51 12.09
C GLU A 99 1.26 6.12 11.47
N ALA A 100 0.19 5.55 10.91
CA ALA A 100 0.25 4.27 10.21
C ALA A 100 1.25 4.29 9.02
N LYS A 101 1.28 5.39 8.26
CA LYS A 101 2.26 5.58 7.17
C LYS A 101 3.69 5.70 7.68
N ILE A 102 3.91 6.44 8.76
CA ILE A 102 5.22 6.58 9.42
C ILE A 102 5.72 5.20 9.85
N MET A 103 4.89 4.41 10.53
CA MET A 103 5.29 3.09 11.02
C MET A 103 5.66 2.13 9.86
N ALA A 104 4.88 2.14 8.77
CA ALA A 104 5.20 1.36 7.59
C ALA A 104 6.49 1.84 6.92
N TYR A 105 6.68 3.15 6.80
CA TYR A 105 7.90 3.75 6.25
C TYR A 105 9.13 3.36 7.06
N GLU A 106 9.11 3.56 8.37
CA GLU A 106 10.26 3.29 9.24
C GLU A 106 10.68 1.83 9.16
N ALA A 107 9.72 0.90 9.22
CA ALA A 107 10.01 -0.53 9.08
C ALA A 107 10.69 -0.88 7.74
N MET A 108 10.34 -0.19 6.65
CA MET A 108 10.98 -0.41 5.34
C MET A 108 12.29 0.36 5.18
N ALA A 109 12.43 1.53 5.83
CA ALA A 109 13.59 2.40 5.72
C ALA A 109 14.80 1.90 6.54
N PHE A 110 14.58 1.02 7.51
CA PHE A 110 15.65 0.37 8.27
C PHE A 110 16.05 -1.02 7.73
N ASP A 111 15.34 -1.53 6.73
CA ASP A 111 15.68 -2.79 6.06
C ASP A 111 16.50 -2.51 4.77
N GLU A 112 17.82 -2.69 4.84
CA GLU A 112 18.73 -2.43 3.71
C GLU A 112 18.44 -3.31 2.49
N GLU A 113 17.99 -4.55 2.71
CA GLU A 113 17.60 -5.45 1.62
C GLU A 113 16.32 -4.94 0.94
N GLU A 114 15.36 -4.47 1.73
CA GLU A 114 14.12 -3.90 1.24
C GLU A 114 14.38 -2.62 0.42
N ILE A 115 15.26 -1.73 0.91
CA ILE A 115 15.68 -0.52 0.18
C ILE A 115 16.32 -0.85 -1.17
N ARG A 116 17.09 -1.94 -1.25
CA ARG A 116 17.72 -2.38 -2.50
C ARG A 116 16.73 -3.00 -3.48
N ARG A 117 15.68 -3.67 -2.98
CA ARG A 117 14.73 -4.45 -3.79
C ARG A 117 13.58 -3.63 -4.34
N THR A 118 13.16 -2.56 -3.67
CA THR A 118 11.97 -1.79 -4.07
C THR A 118 12.14 -0.29 -3.90
N ARG A 119 11.29 0.47 -4.60
CA ARG A 119 11.13 1.92 -4.44
C ARG A 119 9.93 2.29 -3.57
N THR A 120 9.19 1.31 -3.06
CA THR A 120 7.99 1.55 -2.25
C THR A 120 8.27 2.46 -1.05
N SER A 121 9.39 2.27 -0.33
CA SER A 121 9.72 3.13 0.83
C SER A 121 9.87 4.60 0.45
N TRP A 122 10.41 4.91 -0.73
CA TRP A 122 10.55 6.30 -1.21
C TRP A 122 9.20 6.90 -1.58
N MET A 123 8.30 6.10 -2.15
CA MET A 123 6.95 6.53 -2.47
C MET A 123 6.13 6.79 -1.20
N VAL A 124 6.24 5.91 -0.20
CA VAL A 124 5.62 6.09 1.11
C VAL A 124 6.19 7.33 1.81
N GLU A 125 7.50 7.56 1.75
CA GLU A 125 8.13 8.78 2.31
C GLU A 125 7.57 10.04 1.66
N ALA A 126 7.46 10.07 0.34
CA ALA A 126 6.95 11.23 -0.38
C ALA A 126 5.51 11.57 0.01
N GLU A 127 4.62 10.58 0.05
CA GLU A 127 3.22 10.77 0.45
C GLU A 127 3.11 11.15 1.93
N MET A 128 3.87 10.52 2.82
CA MET A 128 3.92 10.86 4.24
C MET A 128 4.32 12.34 4.46
N GLN A 129 5.30 12.83 3.71
CA GLN A 129 5.71 14.25 3.78
C GLN A 129 4.63 15.19 3.24
N GLN A 130 3.88 14.78 2.22
CA GLN A 130 2.74 15.54 1.71
C GLN A 130 1.62 15.62 2.75
N ASP A 131 1.20 14.47 3.29
CA ASP A 131 0.16 14.37 4.31
C ASP A 131 0.51 15.19 5.56
N ALA A 132 1.75 15.13 6.02
CA ALA A 132 2.19 15.92 7.16
C ALA A 132 2.04 17.43 6.90
N ARG A 133 2.41 17.90 5.71
CA ARG A 133 2.22 19.31 5.33
C ARG A 133 0.75 19.71 5.33
N GLU A 134 -0.12 18.86 4.79
CA GLU A 134 -1.57 19.11 4.75
C GLU A 134 -2.20 19.15 6.14
N LEU A 135 -1.70 18.32 7.06
CA LEU A 135 -2.11 18.30 8.47
C LEU A 135 -1.43 19.38 9.34
N GLY A 136 -0.54 20.21 8.76
CA GLY A 136 0.21 21.22 9.52
C GLY A 136 1.26 20.64 10.47
N ILE A 137 1.70 19.41 10.24
CA ILE A 137 2.71 18.68 11.02
C ILE A 137 4.07 18.84 10.33
N SER A 138 5.11 19.14 11.11
CA SER A 138 6.49 19.16 10.62
C SER A 138 7.19 17.84 10.94
N LEU A 139 7.52 17.06 9.92
CA LEU A 139 8.33 15.85 10.06
C LEU A 139 9.82 16.20 9.93
N ASN A 140 10.62 15.73 10.88
CA ASN A 140 12.07 15.86 10.84
C ASN A 140 12.70 14.49 10.78
N LYS A 141 13.60 14.28 9.80
CA LYS A 141 14.39 13.05 9.73
C LYS A 141 15.48 13.11 10.79
N VAL A 142 15.40 12.24 11.78
CA VAL A 142 16.47 12.09 12.77
C VAL A 142 17.53 11.17 12.17
N ALA A 143 18.76 11.65 12.08
CA ALA A 143 19.88 10.79 11.68
C ALA A 143 20.10 9.74 12.78
N VAL A 144 19.95 8.47 12.43
CA VAL A 144 20.35 7.37 13.31
C VAL A 144 21.82 7.10 13.03
N GLU A 145 22.70 7.32 14.01
CA GLU A 145 24.11 6.98 13.85
C GLU A 145 24.28 5.46 13.65
N PRO A 146 25.16 5.01 12.73
CA PRO A 146 25.45 3.59 12.59
C PRO A 146 26.10 3.08 13.88
N GLY A 147 25.34 2.29 14.65
CA GLY A 147 25.79 1.72 15.94
C GLY A 147 25.09 2.28 17.18
N GLY A 148 24.16 3.23 17.05
CA GLY A 148 23.29 3.63 18.15
C GLY A 148 22.36 2.48 18.55
N SER A 149 22.53 1.93 19.76
CA SER A 149 21.58 0.97 20.33
C SER A 149 20.14 1.50 20.17
N PRO A 150 19.16 0.65 19.82
CA PRO A 150 17.78 1.09 19.78
C PRO A 150 17.42 1.59 21.17
N SER A 151 16.98 2.85 21.25
CA SER A 151 16.49 3.42 22.50
C SER A 151 15.44 2.47 23.08
N ARG A 152 15.74 1.94 24.26
CA ARG A 152 14.79 1.19 25.07
C ARG A 152 13.72 2.19 25.52
N HIS A 153 12.49 1.99 25.05
CA HIS A 153 11.32 2.39 25.81
C HIS A 153 11.07 1.36 26.91
#